data_AF-A0A7J7XC29-F1
#
_entry.id   AF-A0A7J7XC29-F1
#
_cell.length_a   1.000
_cell.length_b   1.000
_cell.length_c   1.000
_cell.angle_alpha   90.00
_cell.angle_beta   90.00
_cell.angle_gamma   90.00
#
_symmetry.space_group_name_H-M   'P 1'
#
loop_
_entity.id
_entity.type
_entity.pdbx_description
1 polymer ?
#
loop_
_entity_poly.entity_id
_entity_poly.type
_entity_poly.pdbx_seq_one_letter_code
_entity_poly.pdbx_strand_id
1 'polypeptide(L)'
;MLLLSVLLLMSQARGAHLACGKRPTYEEEFQHSRIIGGMEAEEGEFPWMVSIQAGNQHFCGGTIINNWWIVTAAHCLSNDELNPMDLSIVLGTNDLQSPFLEVKGVTSIVIHKNFERSTMDNDIALLLLNTEIKFSGLKEPICMPRQPGPTKWNKCWVAGWGQTKPDDKNSESSDLKKVPIVIMDWRECTKVFPKLTKNMLCAGYANKSYDSCQWRAPGLHHRI
;
A
#
# COMPACT_ATOMS: atom_id res chain seq x y z
N MET A 1 -37.32 34.44 21.89
CA MET A 1 -37.15 33.88 20.53
C MET A 1 -35.67 33.78 20.08
N LEU A 2 -34.73 33.50 20.99
CA LEU A 2 -33.30 33.37 20.66
C LEU A 2 -32.65 32.08 21.17
N LEU A 3 -33.42 31.19 21.81
CA LEU A 3 -32.92 29.91 22.35
C LEU A 3 -33.27 28.69 21.46
N LEU A 4 -34.15 28.86 20.47
CA LEU A 4 -34.52 27.81 19.52
C LEU A 4 -33.65 27.79 18.25
N SER A 5 -32.91 28.87 17.98
CA SER A 5 -32.04 28.99 16.79
C SER A 5 -30.65 28.36 16.96
N VAL A 6 -30.21 28.08 18.21
CA VAL A 6 -28.90 27.46 18.47
C VAL A 6 -28.98 25.93 18.41
N LEU A 7 -30.15 25.33 18.66
CA LEU A 7 -30.34 23.88 18.59
C LEU A 7 -30.41 23.34 17.16
N LEU A 8 -30.70 24.18 16.17
CA LEU A 8 -30.70 23.84 14.74
C LEU A 8 -29.31 23.95 14.06
N LEU A 9 -28.31 24.51 14.75
CA LEU A 9 -26.92 24.57 14.26
C LEU A 9 -26.05 23.43 14.79
N MET A 10 -26.54 22.64 15.74
CA MET A 10 -25.86 21.42 16.23
C MET A 10 -26.24 20.16 15.45
N SER A 11 -27.15 20.24 14.46
CA SER A 11 -27.58 19.07 13.67
C SER A 11 -26.87 18.91 12.33
N GLN A 12 -25.89 19.74 11.99
CA GLN A 12 -25.13 19.63 10.72
C GLN A 12 -23.62 19.78 10.91
N ALA A 13 -23.06 18.96 11.80
CA ALA A 13 -21.65 18.61 11.75
C ALA A 13 -21.41 17.23 12.37
N ARG A 14 -22.21 16.23 11.96
CA ARG A 14 -21.66 14.89 11.88
C ARG A 14 -20.71 14.91 10.70
N GLY A 15 -19.50 15.43 10.90
CA GLY A 15 -18.40 15.14 9.99
C GLY A 15 -18.38 13.63 9.88
N ALA A 16 -18.71 13.11 8.70
CA ALA A 16 -18.58 11.70 8.41
C ALA A 16 -17.13 11.37 8.74
N HIS A 17 -16.91 10.70 9.87
CA HIS A 17 -15.60 10.19 10.19
C HIS A 17 -15.33 9.19 9.08
N LEU A 18 -14.49 9.59 8.13
CA LEU A 18 -14.19 8.84 6.93
C LEU A 18 -13.84 7.41 7.38
N ALA A 19 -14.70 6.45 7.07
CA ALA A 19 -14.50 5.07 7.47
C ALA A 19 -13.27 4.54 6.72
N CYS A 20 -12.32 3.94 7.42
CA CYS A 20 -11.11 3.38 6.83
C CYS A 20 -11.11 1.85 6.92
N GLY A 21 -10.30 1.20 6.09
CA GLY A 21 -10.11 -0.25 6.11
C GLY A 21 -11.37 -1.05 5.74
N LYS A 22 -12.31 -0.43 5.02
CA LYS A 22 -13.52 -1.07 4.49
C LYS A 22 -13.35 -1.32 3.00
N ARG A 23 -13.99 -2.39 2.52
CA ARG A 23 -14.01 -2.82 1.11
C ARG A 23 -15.47 -2.97 0.68
N PRO A 24 -16.20 -1.86 0.48
CA PRO A 24 -17.66 -1.90 0.38
C PRO A 24 -18.18 -2.56 -0.91
N THR A 25 -17.35 -2.64 -1.96
CA THR A 25 -17.68 -3.28 -3.23
C THR A 25 -17.11 -4.71 -3.35
N TYR A 26 -16.38 -5.17 -2.33
CA TYR A 26 -15.82 -6.52 -2.31
C TYR A 26 -16.72 -7.43 -1.49
N GLU A 27 -17.34 -8.40 -2.13
CA GLU A 27 -18.06 -9.48 -1.45
C GLU A 27 -17.06 -10.59 -1.13
N GLU A 28 -16.84 -10.89 0.17
CA GLU A 28 -16.02 -12.03 0.60
C GLU A 28 -16.76 -13.36 0.30
N GLU A 29 -16.93 -13.73 -0.98
CA GLU A 29 -17.34 -15.08 -1.32
C GLU A 29 -16.13 -16.02 -1.22
N PHE A 30 -16.18 -16.86 -0.18
CA PHE A 30 -15.22 -17.91 0.12
C PHE A 30 -14.94 -18.76 -1.13
N GLN A 31 -13.70 -18.75 -1.65
CA GLN A 31 -12.88 -19.95 -1.91
C GLN A 31 -11.40 -19.58 -2.14
N HIS A 32 -10.56 -19.81 -1.13
CA HIS A 32 -9.11 -19.78 -1.31
C HIS A 32 -8.67 -21.06 -2.03
N SER A 33 -8.69 -21.07 -3.35
CA SER A 33 -7.99 -22.10 -4.12
C SER A 33 -6.49 -21.80 -4.10
N ARG A 34 -5.70 -22.80 -3.70
CA ARG A 34 -4.27 -22.68 -3.46
C ARG A 34 -3.55 -22.73 -4.80
N ILE A 35 -3.29 -21.57 -5.41
CA ILE A 35 -2.60 -21.48 -6.71
C ILE A 35 -1.30 -20.66 -6.57
N ILE A 36 -0.26 -21.15 -7.24
CA ILE A 36 1.15 -20.71 -7.20
C ILE A 36 1.32 -19.52 -8.16
N GLY A 37 2.00 -18.43 -7.77
CA GLY A 37 2.34 -17.30 -8.66
C GLY A 37 1.73 -15.93 -8.34
N GLY A 38 1.02 -15.81 -7.20
CA GLY A 38 0.19 -14.64 -6.91
C GLY A 38 -1.19 -14.81 -7.53
N MET A 39 -2.24 -14.56 -6.75
CA MET A 39 -3.62 -14.60 -7.25
C MET A 39 -3.94 -13.24 -7.84
N GLU A 40 -4.76 -13.19 -8.87
CA GLU A 40 -5.37 -11.91 -9.26
C GLU A 40 -6.17 -11.37 -8.09
N ALA A 41 -5.96 -10.09 -7.81
CA ALA A 41 -6.81 -9.37 -6.88
C ALA A 41 -8.15 -9.13 -7.56
N GLU A 42 -9.22 -9.35 -6.81
CA GLU A 42 -10.57 -9.07 -7.29
C GLU A 42 -10.80 -7.56 -7.28
N GLU A 43 -11.71 -7.10 -8.12
CA GLU A 43 -12.04 -5.68 -8.20
C GLU A 43 -12.55 -5.17 -6.84
N GLY A 44 -11.98 -4.07 -6.36
CA GLY A 44 -12.34 -3.50 -5.06
C GLY A 44 -11.82 -4.27 -3.83
N GLU A 45 -11.02 -5.34 -4.01
CA GLU A 45 -10.46 -6.09 -2.88
C GLU A 45 -9.40 -5.29 -2.10
N PHE A 46 -8.58 -4.49 -2.79
CA PHE A 46 -7.59 -3.60 -2.16
C PHE A 46 -7.79 -2.16 -2.63
N PRO A 47 -8.90 -1.50 -2.23
CA PRO A 47 -9.30 -0.19 -2.77
C PRO A 47 -8.36 0.95 -2.32
N TRP A 48 -7.43 0.68 -1.43
CA TRP A 48 -6.41 1.62 -1.00
C TRP A 48 -5.13 1.56 -1.83
N MET A 49 -4.97 0.58 -2.74
CA MET A 49 -3.77 0.45 -3.55
C MET A 49 -3.70 1.54 -4.62
N VAL A 50 -2.51 2.10 -4.81
CA VAL A 50 -2.22 3.02 -5.91
C VAL A 50 -0.93 2.65 -6.60
N SER A 51 -0.86 2.97 -7.89
CA SER A 51 0.34 2.88 -8.71
C SER A 51 0.97 4.27 -8.80
N ILE A 52 2.22 4.38 -8.39
CA ILE A 52 3.04 5.58 -8.51
C ILE A 52 3.81 5.46 -9.81
N GLN A 53 3.66 6.46 -10.67
CA GLN A 53 4.20 6.47 -12.02
C GLN A 53 5.04 7.70 -12.29
N ALA A 54 6.04 7.54 -13.16
CA ALA A 54 6.80 8.61 -13.78
C ALA A 54 6.79 8.36 -15.30
N GLY A 55 6.48 9.38 -16.10
CA GLY A 55 6.36 9.20 -17.56
C GLY A 55 5.35 8.13 -17.98
N ASN A 56 4.25 7.97 -17.22
CA ASN A 56 3.21 6.94 -17.40
C ASN A 56 3.70 5.49 -17.20
N GLN A 57 4.86 5.29 -16.57
CA GLN A 57 5.37 3.98 -16.23
C GLN A 57 5.29 3.75 -14.72
N HIS A 58 4.68 2.63 -14.31
CA HIS A 58 4.70 2.17 -12.92
C HIS A 58 6.14 1.90 -12.47
N PHE A 59 6.48 2.39 -11.27
CA PHE A 59 7.76 2.05 -10.65
C PHE A 59 7.65 1.73 -9.16
N CYS A 60 6.59 2.22 -8.49
CA CYS A 60 6.34 1.92 -7.08
C CYS A 60 4.84 1.84 -6.76
N GLY A 61 4.52 1.14 -5.67
CA GLY A 61 3.18 1.16 -5.08
C GLY A 61 3.04 2.25 -4.01
N GLY A 62 1.79 2.59 -3.69
CA GLY A 62 1.45 3.40 -2.54
C GLY A 62 0.12 2.98 -1.92
N THR A 63 -0.27 3.66 -0.85
CA THR A 63 -1.52 3.36 -0.14
C THR A 63 -2.27 4.64 0.24
N ILE A 64 -3.57 4.68 -0.05
CA ILE A 64 -4.47 5.77 0.33
C ILE A 64 -4.68 5.74 1.84
N ILE A 65 -4.36 6.83 2.53
CA ILE A 65 -4.60 6.99 3.99
C ILE A 65 -5.69 8.01 4.31
N ASN A 66 -6.02 8.90 3.37
CA ASN A 66 -7.18 9.80 3.40
C ASN A 66 -7.42 10.37 1.99
N ASN A 67 -8.28 11.38 1.84
CA ASN A 67 -8.64 11.96 0.54
C ASN A 67 -7.53 12.79 -0.13
N TRP A 68 -6.41 13.06 0.53
CA TRP A 68 -5.32 13.90 0.01
C TRP A 68 -3.95 13.22 0.02
N TRP A 69 -3.78 12.20 0.86
CA TRP A 69 -2.46 11.67 1.19
C TRP A 69 -2.32 10.21 0.79
N ILE A 70 -1.20 9.93 0.16
CA ILE A 70 -0.70 8.58 -0.11
C ILE A 70 0.53 8.34 0.76
N VAL A 71 0.63 7.15 1.36
CA VAL A 71 1.87 6.66 1.98
C VAL A 71 2.59 5.71 1.02
N THR A 72 3.91 5.80 0.97
CA THR A 72 4.78 4.92 0.17
C THR A 72 6.14 4.76 0.85
N ALA A 73 7.05 4.01 0.23
CA ALA A 73 8.42 3.87 0.69
C ALA A 73 9.26 5.11 0.32
N ALA A 74 10.17 5.51 1.20
CA ALA A 74 11.08 6.61 0.92
C ALA A 74 12.06 6.28 -0.21
N HIS A 75 12.49 5.02 -0.32
CA HIS A 75 13.45 4.62 -1.34
C HIS A 75 12.92 4.88 -2.77
N CYS A 76 11.60 4.77 -2.97
CA CYS A 76 10.92 5.08 -4.24
C CYS A 76 11.13 6.53 -4.69
N LEU A 77 11.27 7.45 -3.73
CA LEU A 77 11.27 8.91 -3.98
C LEU A 77 12.63 9.55 -3.68
N SER A 78 13.58 8.77 -3.17
CA SER A 78 14.90 9.25 -2.73
C SER A 78 15.90 9.51 -3.87
N ASN A 79 15.44 9.58 -5.11
CA ASN A 79 16.27 10.05 -6.22
C ASN A 79 16.15 11.57 -6.32
N ASP A 80 17.27 12.28 -6.15
CA ASP A 80 17.33 13.75 -6.10
C ASP A 80 16.81 14.43 -7.39
N GLU A 81 16.68 13.66 -8.48
CA GLU A 81 16.14 14.14 -9.76
C GLU A 81 14.61 14.08 -9.87
N LEU A 82 13.91 13.42 -8.93
CA LEU A 82 12.45 13.29 -8.99
C LEU A 82 11.74 14.57 -8.54
N ASN A 83 11.13 15.28 -9.50
CA ASN A 83 10.24 16.39 -9.21
C ASN A 83 8.82 15.86 -8.91
N PRO A 84 8.12 16.36 -7.86
CA PRO A 84 6.71 16.05 -7.63
C PRO A 84 5.82 16.19 -8.88
N MET A 85 6.12 17.17 -9.75
CA MET A 85 5.35 17.43 -10.97
C MET A 85 5.51 16.35 -12.05
N ASP A 86 6.57 15.53 -11.97
CA ASP A 86 6.80 14.41 -12.88
C ASP A 86 6.06 13.13 -12.44
N LEU A 87 5.47 13.15 -11.24
CA LEU A 87 4.79 12.01 -10.65
C LEU A 87 3.28 12.04 -10.91
N SER A 88 2.76 10.87 -11.22
CA SER A 88 1.32 10.63 -11.30
C SER A 88 0.92 9.44 -10.43
N ILE A 89 -0.29 9.51 -9.87
CA ILE A 89 -0.89 8.50 -9.02
C ILE A 89 -2.11 7.94 -9.72
N VAL A 90 -2.05 6.67 -10.08
CA VAL A 90 -3.15 5.91 -10.67
C VAL A 90 -3.84 5.12 -9.56
N LEU A 91 -5.16 5.24 -9.46
CA LEU A 91 -5.94 4.69 -8.35
C LEU A 91 -7.33 4.21 -8.80
N GLY A 92 -7.94 3.32 -8.01
CA GLY A 92 -9.29 2.82 -8.26
C GLY A 92 -9.40 1.82 -9.42
N THR A 93 -8.30 1.14 -9.76
CA THR A 93 -8.24 0.11 -10.81
C THR A 93 -7.32 -1.02 -10.37
N ASN A 94 -7.61 -2.23 -10.85
CA ASN A 94 -6.68 -3.36 -10.77
C ASN A 94 -5.85 -3.51 -12.05
N ASP A 95 -6.28 -2.95 -13.17
CA ASP A 95 -5.60 -3.03 -14.46
C ASP A 95 -4.98 -1.67 -14.84
N LEU A 96 -3.64 -1.62 -14.93
CA LEU A 96 -2.88 -0.42 -15.32
C LEU A 96 -2.91 -0.13 -16.83
N GLN A 97 -3.46 -1.03 -17.65
CA GLN A 97 -3.69 -0.82 -19.09
C GLN A 97 -5.13 -0.39 -19.40
N SER A 98 -5.99 -0.27 -18.39
CA SER A 98 -7.37 0.19 -18.57
C SER A 98 -7.42 1.53 -19.30
N PRO A 99 -8.34 1.73 -20.27
CA PRO A 99 -8.49 3.01 -20.96
C PRO A 99 -9.11 4.11 -20.10
N PHE A 100 -9.59 3.79 -18.89
CA PHE A 100 -10.32 4.71 -18.01
C PHE A 100 -9.62 4.96 -16.68
N LEU A 101 -8.28 5.10 -16.69
CA LEU A 101 -7.52 5.39 -15.47
C LEU A 101 -7.90 6.73 -14.86
N GLU A 102 -8.18 6.75 -13.56
CA GLU A 102 -8.16 7.98 -12.78
C GLU A 102 -6.71 8.30 -12.38
N VAL A 103 -6.24 9.47 -12.78
CA VAL A 103 -4.87 9.93 -12.54
C VAL A 103 -4.88 11.21 -11.73
N LYS A 104 -4.07 11.26 -10.67
CA LYS A 104 -3.84 12.46 -9.86
C LYS A 104 -2.38 12.89 -9.89
N GLY A 105 -2.13 14.20 -9.89
CA GLY A 105 -0.78 14.74 -9.78
C GLY A 105 -0.34 14.86 -8.32
N VAL A 106 0.96 15.01 -8.11
CA VAL A 106 1.56 15.21 -6.78
C VAL A 106 2.01 16.66 -6.63
N THR A 107 1.68 17.28 -5.49
CA THR A 107 2.10 18.65 -5.15
C THR A 107 3.29 18.67 -4.20
N SER A 108 3.45 17.64 -3.35
CA SER A 108 4.55 17.60 -2.39
C SER A 108 4.97 16.17 -2.07
N ILE A 109 6.27 15.98 -1.91
CA ILE A 109 6.91 14.76 -1.42
C ILE A 109 7.46 15.08 -0.02
N VAL A 110 7.07 14.27 0.96
CA VAL A 110 7.57 14.37 2.34
C VAL A 110 8.26 13.05 2.70
N ILE A 111 9.59 13.03 2.57
CA ILE A 111 10.42 11.90 2.98
C ILE A 111 10.65 11.97 4.50
N HIS A 112 10.63 10.83 5.18
CA HIS A 112 10.95 10.78 6.59
C HIS A 112 12.36 11.32 6.85
N LYS A 113 12.47 12.31 7.73
CA LYS A 113 13.73 13.05 8.01
C LYS A 113 14.93 12.18 8.43
N ASN A 114 14.67 10.99 8.95
CA ASN A 114 15.70 10.03 9.38
C ASN A 114 15.79 8.82 8.44
N PHE A 115 15.26 8.91 7.21
CA PHE A 115 15.44 7.85 6.22
C PHE A 115 16.93 7.66 5.94
N GLU A 116 17.42 6.42 6.12
CA GLU A 116 18.82 6.08 5.91
C GLU A 116 18.93 5.05 4.77
N ARG A 117 19.27 5.54 3.57
CA ARG A 117 19.30 4.75 2.33
C ARG A 117 20.22 3.52 2.42
N SER A 118 21.30 3.58 3.19
CA SER A 118 22.23 2.44 3.30
C SER A 118 21.66 1.27 4.12
N THR A 119 20.73 1.55 5.04
CA THR A 119 20.12 0.54 5.93
C THR A 119 18.66 0.28 5.61
N MET A 120 18.05 1.15 4.81
CA MET A 120 16.60 1.28 4.59
C MET A 120 15.84 1.54 5.91
N ASP A 121 16.49 2.12 6.92
CA ASP A 121 15.80 2.49 8.16
C ASP A 121 14.91 3.72 7.93
N ASN A 122 13.72 3.70 8.54
CA ASN A 122 12.67 4.71 8.34
C ASN A 122 12.27 4.91 6.87
N ASP A 123 12.13 3.82 6.12
CA ASP A 123 11.75 3.80 4.70
C ASP A 123 10.26 4.13 4.48
N ILE A 124 9.88 5.36 4.79
CA ILE A 124 8.51 5.86 4.67
C ILE A 124 8.49 7.29 4.12
N ALA A 125 7.56 7.55 3.22
CA ALA A 125 7.31 8.87 2.68
C ALA A 125 5.81 9.10 2.46
N LEU A 126 5.43 10.37 2.39
CA LEU A 126 4.08 10.81 2.08
C LEU A 126 4.06 11.63 0.79
N LEU A 127 3.01 11.42 0.00
CA LEU A 127 2.70 12.22 -1.19
C LEU A 127 1.41 12.99 -0.94
N LEU A 128 1.46 14.31 -1.14
CA LEU A 128 0.27 15.16 -1.16
C LEU A 128 -0.23 15.29 -2.61
N LEU A 129 -1.49 14.93 -2.83
CA LEU A 129 -2.13 15.03 -4.14
C LEU A 129 -2.53 16.46 -4.48
N ASN A 130 -2.57 16.78 -5.77
CA ASN A 130 -3.03 18.07 -6.27
C ASN A 130 -4.56 18.26 -6.22
N THR A 131 -5.31 17.15 -6.13
CA THR A 131 -6.78 17.13 -6.10
C THR A 131 -7.26 16.03 -5.16
N GLU A 132 -8.37 16.26 -4.46
CA GLU A 132 -8.91 15.27 -3.53
C GLU A 132 -9.41 14.00 -4.24
N ILE A 133 -9.26 12.86 -3.57
CA ILE A 133 -9.88 11.59 -3.93
C ILE A 133 -11.35 11.61 -3.51
N LYS A 134 -12.24 11.32 -4.46
CA LYS A 134 -13.66 11.10 -4.19
C LYS A 134 -13.91 9.61 -4.02
N PHE A 135 -14.14 9.12 -2.79
CA PHE A 135 -14.31 7.68 -2.57
C PHE A 135 -15.51 7.09 -3.29
N SER A 136 -15.37 5.84 -3.74
CA SER A 136 -16.35 5.17 -4.61
C SER A 136 -16.41 3.65 -4.41
N GLY A 137 -15.88 3.14 -3.30
CA GLY A 137 -15.74 1.71 -3.03
C GLY A 137 -14.56 1.04 -3.73
N LEU A 138 -14.24 1.44 -4.95
CA LEU A 138 -13.01 1.05 -5.66
C LEU A 138 -11.76 1.82 -5.19
N LYS A 139 -11.99 2.98 -4.57
CA LYS A 139 -10.97 3.80 -3.92
C LYS A 139 -11.46 4.15 -2.52
N GLU A 140 -10.73 3.71 -1.51
CA GLU A 140 -11.05 3.88 -0.08
C GLU A 140 -9.75 3.96 0.74
N PRO A 141 -9.72 4.66 1.88
CA PRO A 141 -8.51 4.74 2.71
C PRO A 141 -8.32 3.49 3.58
N ILE A 142 -7.06 3.08 3.80
CA ILE A 142 -6.73 2.09 4.84
C ILE A 142 -6.59 2.77 6.22
N CYS A 143 -6.84 2.02 7.29
CA CYS A 143 -6.58 2.52 8.64
C CYS A 143 -5.10 2.44 8.99
N MET A 144 -4.55 3.53 9.53
CA MET A 144 -3.22 3.52 10.13
C MET A 144 -3.26 2.94 11.55
N PRO A 145 -2.35 2.01 11.90
CA PRO A 145 -2.25 1.50 13.26
C PRO A 145 -1.85 2.61 14.25
N ARG A 146 -2.47 2.62 15.43
CA ARG A 146 -2.14 3.57 16.52
C ARG A 146 -1.01 3.08 17.44
N GLN A 147 -0.67 1.80 17.36
CA GLN A 147 0.38 1.16 18.15
C GLN A 147 1.18 0.24 17.23
N PRO A 148 2.47 -0.03 17.53
CA PRO A 148 3.22 -1.08 16.85
C PRO A 148 2.37 -2.34 16.82
N GLY A 149 2.19 -2.91 15.62
CA GLY A 149 1.10 -3.85 15.30
C GLY A 149 0.92 -4.92 16.39
N PRO A 150 -0.33 -5.22 16.79
CA PRO A 150 -0.60 -6.15 17.87
C PRO A 150 0.02 -7.52 17.59
N THR A 151 0.44 -8.21 18.64
CA THR A 151 0.88 -9.64 18.65
C THR A 151 -0.12 -10.62 18.01
N LYS A 152 -1.29 -10.15 17.60
CA LYS A 152 -2.37 -10.89 16.95
C LYS A 152 -2.39 -10.77 15.41
N TRP A 153 -1.60 -9.87 14.81
CA TRP A 153 -1.47 -9.82 13.35
C TRP A 153 -0.53 -10.92 12.88
N ASN A 154 -1.10 -12.07 12.56
CA ASN A 154 -0.35 -13.23 12.11
C ASN A 154 -0.52 -13.51 10.61
N LYS A 155 -1.61 -13.06 9.99
CA LYS A 155 -1.88 -13.24 8.56
C LYS A 155 -2.18 -11.89 7.92
N CYS A 156 -1.47 -11.60 6.84
CA CYS A 156 -1.60 -10.37 6.08
C CYS A 156 -1.62 -10.68 4.59
N TRP A 157 -1.86 -9.65 3.79
CA TRP A 157 -1.81 -9.72 2.33
C TRP A 157 -0.78 -8.72 1.84
N VAL A 158 -0.01 -9.12 0.83
CA VAL A 158 0.76 -8.20 -0.02
C VAL A 158 0.03 -8.12 -1.36
N ALA A 159 -0.15 -6.92 -1.88
CA ALA A 159 -0.72 -6.70 -3.21
C ALA A 159 0.16 -5.73 -4.01
N GLY A 160 0.22 -5.91 -5.33
CA GLY A 160 1.00 -5.03 -6.22
C GLY A 160 1.04 -5.50 -7.68
N TRP A 161 1.66 -4.68 -8.52
CA TRP A 161 1.84 -4.87 -9.98
C TRP A 161 3.25 -5.31 -10.37
N GLY A 162 4.05 -5.75 -9.39
CA GLY A 162 5.45 -6.12 -9.59
C GLY A 162 5.66 -7.36 -10.48
N GLN A 163 6.93 -7.69 -10.72
CA GLN A 163 7.36 -8.78 -11.59
C GLN A 163 6.72 -10.13 -11.22
N THR A 164 6.12 -10.84 -12.16
CA THR A 164 5.50 -12.15 -11.88
C THR A 164 6.45 -13.33 -12.07
N LYS A 165 7.59 -13.12 -12.74
CA LYS A 165 8.59 -14.16 -13.03
C LYS A 165 9.99 -13.73 -12.58
N PRO A 166 10.69 -14.54 -11.77
CA PRO A 166 11.99 -14.17 -11.20
C PRO A 166 13.12 -13.93 -12.23
N ASP A 167 13.01 -14.49 -13.44
CA ASP A 167 14.05 -14.43 -14.47
C ASP A 167 13.70 -13.48 -15.63
N ASP A 168 12.55 -12.79 -15.55
CA ASP A 168 12.09 -11.90 -16.61
C ASP A 168 11.80 -10.51 -16.03
N LYS A 169 12.75 -9.59 -16.22
CA LYS A 169 12.65 -8.20 -15.78
C LYS A 169 11.51 -7.42 -16.46
N ASN A 170 10.94 -7.95 -17.54
CA ASN A 170 9.83 -7.35 -18.26
C ASN A 170 8.48 -8.00 -17.90
N SER A 171 8.44 -8.88 -16.89
CA SER A 171 7.22 -9.59 -16.46
C SER A 171 6.35 -8.81 -15.46
N GLU A 172 6.43 -7.48 -15.47
CA GLU A 172 5.51 -6.64 -14.69
C GLU A 172 4.08 -6.92 -15.14
N SER A 173 3.19 -7.09 -14.17
CA SER A 173 1.79 -7.39 -14.42
C SER A 173 1.01 -6.09 -14.57
N SER A 174 0.21 -5.98 -15.63
CA SER A 174 -0.80 -4.91 -15.70
C SER A 174 -1.89 -5.10 -14.65
N ASP A 175 -2.16 -6.35 -14.27
CA ASP A 175 -3.18 -6.71 -13.28
C ASP A 175 -2.61 -6.74 -11.87
N LEU A 176 -3.38 -6.23 -10.91
CA LEU A 176 -3.04 -6.28 -9.49
C LEU A 176 -3.03 -7.73 -9.02
N LYS A 177 -1.92 -8.18 -8.44
CA LYS A 177 -1.81 -9.51 -7.84
C LYS A 177 -1.80 -9.39 -6.31
N LYS A 178 -2.19 -10.47 -5.63
CA LYS A 178 -2.19 -10.61 -4.17
C LYS A 178 -1.54 -11.91 -3.71
N VAL A 179 -0.95 -11.87 -2.53
CA VAL A 179 -0.30 -13.01 -1.88
C VAL A 179 -0.58 -12.99 -0.37
N PRO A 180 -0.98 -14.12 0.24
CA PRO A 180 -1.09 -14.22 1.69
C PRO A 180 0.30 -14.40 2.30
N ILE A 181 0.61 -13.61 3.32
CA ILE A 181 1.86 -13.67 4.10
C ILE A 181 1.57 -13.81 5.59
N VAL A 182 2.56 -14.28 6.32
CA VAL A 182 2.53 -14.44 7.78
C VAL A 182 3.64 -13.60 8.38
N ILE A 183 3.30 -12.78 9.38
CA ILE A 183 4.30 -12.02 10.14
C ILE A 183 5.14 -13.00 10.96
N MET A 184 6.46 -12.89 10.85
CA MET A 184 7.40 -13.71 11.58
C MET A 184 7.66 -13.14 12.97
N ASP A 185 7.97 -14.04 13.91
CA ASP A 185 8.46 -13.63 15.21
C ASP A 185 9.78 -12.87 15.09
N TRP A 186 9.90 -11.78 15.87
CA TRP A 186 11.07 -10.91 15.85
C TRP A 186 12.38 -11.63 16.18
N ARG A 187 12.36 -12.61 17.11
CA ARG A 187 13.56 -13.37 17.48
C ARG A 187 13.99 -14.30 16.36
N GLU A 188 13.03 -14.92 15.68
CA GLU A 188 13.35 -15.72 14.50
C GLU A 188 13.86 -14.84 13.35
N CYS A 189 13.26 -13.67 13.16
CA CYS A 189 13.70 -12.81 12.08
C CYS A 189 15.11 -12.22 12.28
N THR A 190 15.45 -11.81 13.50
CA THR A 190 16.78 -11.26 13.82
C THR A 190 17.91 -12.28 13.70
N LYS A 191 17.63 -13.58 13.79
CA LYS A 191 18.60 -14.65 13.48
C LYS A 191 18.95 -14.70 11.99
N VAL A 192 17.98 -14.43 11.13
CA VAL A 192 18.16 -14.42 9.66
C VAL A 192 18.75 -13.09 9.20
N PHE A 193 18.26 -11.98 9.74
CA PHE A 193 18.70 -10.63 9.39
C PHE A 193 19.28 -9.90 10.60
N PRO A 194 20.60 -10.02 10.84
CA PRO A 194 21.25 -9.47 12.03
C PRO A 194 21.27 -7.93 12.06
N LYS A 195 21.00 -7.26 10.94
CA LYS A 195 20.98 -5.79 10.80
C LYS A 195 19.56 -5.20 10.75
N LEU A 196 18.58 -5.82 11.41
CA LEU A 196 17.21 -5.27 11.49
C LEU A 196 17.12 -4.15 12.52
N THR A 197 16.35 -3.12 12.21
CA THR A 197 16.00 -2.03 13.15
C THR A 197 14.58 -2.24 13.67
N LYS A 198 14.24 -1.58 14.79
CA LYS A 198 12.89 -1.66 15.38
C LYS A 198 11.79 -1.06 14.49
N ASN A 199 12.17 -0.38 13.41
CA ASN A 199 11.25 0.19 12.44
C ASN A 199 10.92 -0.78 11.30
N MET A 200 11.44 -2.01 11.36
CA MET A 200 11.20 -3.05 10.38
C MET A 200 10.44 -4.22 11.01
N LEU A 201 9.77 -5.00 10.17
CA LEU A 201 9.18 -6.29 10.49
C LEU A 201 9.53 -7.30 9.41
N CYS A 202 9.24 -8.57 9.69
CA CYS A 202 9.46 -9.62 8.72
C CYS A 202 8.18 -10.38 8.48
N ALA A 203 7.96 -10.73 7.23
CA ALA A 203 6.88 -11.60 6.84
C ALA A 203 7.36 -12.61 5.80
N GLY A 204 6.62 -13.69 5.66
CA GLY A 204 6.90 -14.74 4.70
C GLY A 204 5.82 -15.81 4.72
N TYR A 205 6.04 -16.93 4.06
CA TYR A 205 5.09 -18.03 4.05
C TYR A 205 5.35 -18.98 5.21
N ALA A 206 4.27 -19.47 5.85
CA ALA A 206 4.39 -20.58 6.79
C ALA A 206 4.98 -21.81 6.06
N ASN A 207 6.17 -22.26 6.49
CA ASN A 207 6.88 -23.45 6.04
C ASN A 207 7.39 -23.47 4.58
N LYS A 208 7.38 -22.36 3.84
CA LYS A 208 7.95 -22.27 2.48
C LYS A 208 8.56 -20.91 2.19
N SER A 209 9.17 -20.83 1.03
CA SER A 209 10.45 -20.20 0.82
C SER A 209 10.34 -19.22 -0.35
N TYR A 210 9.53 -18.17 -0.19
CA TYR A 210 9.21 -17.23 -1.28
C TYR A 210 9.06 -15.79 -0.78
N ASP A 211 9.60 -14.87 -1.60
CA ASP A 211 9.82 -13.45 -1.35
C ASP A 211 8.84 -12.55 -2.18
N SER A 212 8.55 -11.31 -1.76
CA SER A 212 7.48 -10.40 -2.24
C SER A 212 8.04 -9.28 -3.11
N CYS A 213 9.34 -9.02 -3.02
CA CYS A 213 10.01 -8.05 -3.89
C CYS A 213 11.01 -8.66 -4.86
N GLN A 214 11.25 -9.97 -4.82
CA GLN A 214 12.00 -10.73 -5.82
C GLN A 214 11.67 -12.20 -5.63
N TRP A 215 11.15 -12.90 -6.63
CA TRP A 215 10.83 -14.33 -6.55
C TRP A 215 12.10 -15.23 -6.53
N ARG A 216 13.20 -14.77 -5.91
CA ARG A 216 14.43 -15.54 -5.82
C ARG A 216 14.42 -16.47 -4.60
N ALA A 217 14.56 -17.74 -4.94
CA ALA A 217 15.09 -18.87 -4.18
C ALA A 217 14.34 -19.33 -2.92
N PRO A 218 14.36 -20.66 -2.66
CA PRO A 218 13.83 -21.19 -1.43
C PRO A 218 14.67 -20.73 -0.23
N GLY A 219 14.18 -19.74 0.51
CA GLY A 219 14.61 -19.46 1.88
C GLY A 219 14.74 -17.97 2.23
N LEU A 220 14.29 -17.07 1.35
CA LEU A 220 14.42 -15.64 1.58
C LEU A 220 13.20 -15.09 2.31
N HIS A 221 13.48 -14.66 3.54
CA HIS A 221 12.62 -13.90 4.42
C HIS A 221 12.65 -12.43 3.99
N HIS A 222 11.65 -11.64 4.37
CA HIS A 222 11.52 -10.25 3.89
C HIS A 222 11.81 -9.28 5.01
N ARG A 223 12.34 -8.12 4.64
CA ARG A 223 12.42 -6.93 5.48
C ARG A 223 11.36 -5.97 4.96
N ILE A 224 10.37 -5.69 5.80
CA ILE A 224 9.31 -4.70 5.58
C ILE A 224 9.58 -3.55 6.55
#